data_AF-A0A3D0SPX4-F1
#
_entry.id   AF-A0A3D0SPX4-F1
#
_cell.length_a   1.000
_cell.length_b   1.000
_cell.length_c   1.000
_cell.angle_alpha   90.00
_cell.angle_beta   90.00
_cell.angle_gamma   90.00
#
_symmetry.space_group_name_H-M   'P 1'
#
loop_
_entity.id
_entity.type
_entity.pdbx_description
1 polymer ?
#
loop_
_entity_poly.entity_id
_entity_poly.type
_entity_poly.pdbx_seq_one_letter_code
_entity_poly.pdbx_strand_id
1 'polypeptide(L)'
;LSLLAAQNAMEAAGVVVTPDVRMPLRVEGSFDSLERIRAIGIRAANDRTFSLGDVAQVWRGYEDPPTFKMRYRGQDAIGLAVSMVKGGNVLELGADLRRTIQQLQAGLPVGIDIHQVTDQPRVVKEAVNEFMKTFIEALVIVLAVTFFSLGWRAGVVVTLCIPLVLAMTF
;
A
#
# COMPACT_ATOMS: atom_id res chain seq x y z
N LEU A 1 -4.96 -26.84 -21.97
CA LEU A 1 -4.51 -25.48 -21.57
C LEU A 1 -4.19 -24.59 -22.77
N SER A 2 -3.50 -25.08 -23.82
CA SER A 2 -3.19 -24.30 -25.03
C SER A 2 -4.40 -23.73 -25.79
N LEU A 3 -5.51 -24.48 -25.89
CA LEU A 3 -6.76 -24.00 -26.53
C LEU A 3 -7.45 -22.85 -25.78
N LEU A 4 -7.44 -22.89 -24.44
CA LEU A 4 -8.00 -21.82 -23.60
C LEU A 4 -7.13 -20.57 -23.68
N ALA A 5 -5.80 -20.74 -23.67
CA ALA A 5 -4.86 -19.63 -23.83
C ALA A 5 -4.98 -18.96 -25.21
N ALA A 6 -5.22 -19.74 -26.27
CA ALA A 6 -5.42 -19.22 -27.63
C ALA A 6 -6.74 -18.45 -27.79
N GLN A 7 -7.83 -18.88 -27.14
CA GLN A 7 -9.10 -18.15 -27.18
C GLN A 7 -9.15 -16.94 -26.24
N ASN A 8 -8.35 -16.93 -25.16
CA ASN A 8 -8.22 -15.79 -24.25
C ASN A 8 -7.23 -14.71 -24.75
N ALA A 9 -6.65 -14.89 -25.93
CA ALA A 9 -5.76 -13.90 -26.51
C ALA A 9 -6.59 -12.74 -27.08
N MET A 10 -6.52 -11.56 -26.45
CA MET A 10 -7.05 -10.33 -27.02
C MET A 10 -6.20 -9.93 -28.24
N GLU A 11 -6.56 -10.43 -29.42
CA GLU A 11 -5.98 -9.94 -30.68
C GLU A 11 -6.68 -8.65 -31.11
N ALA A 12 -5.89 -7.62 -31.44
CA ALA A 12 -6.40 -6.37 -31.96
C ALA A 12 -6.99 -6.61 -33.37
N ALA A 13 -8.31 -6.44 -33.53
CA ALA A 13 -9.03 -6.76 -34.77
C ALA A 13 -8.87 -5.70 -35.89
N GLY A 14 -7.87 -4.83 -35.78
CA GLY A 14 -7.57 -3.78 -36.76
C GLY A 14 -8.54 -2.59 -36.72
N VAL A 15 -8.46 -1.73 -37.74
CA VAL A 15 -9.31 -0.54 -37.89
C VAL A 15 -10.00 -0.64 -39.24
N VAL A 16 -11.32 -0.52 -39.27
CA VAL A 16 -12.07 -0.38 -40.52
C VAL A 16 -12.04 1.07 -40.93
N VAL A 17 -11.54 1.32 -42.14
CA VAL A 17 -11.47 2.66 -42.74
C VAL A 17 -12.52 2.73 -43.85
N THR A 18 -13.50 3.60 -43.68
CA THR A 18 -14.50 4.00 -44.68
C THR A 18 -14.18 5.45 -45.09
N PRO A 19 -14.61 5.96 -46.27
CA PRO A 19 -14.23 7.30 -46.73
C PRO A 19 -14.53 8.43 -45.72
N ASP A 20 -15.56 8.26 -44.90
CA ASP A 20 -16.02 9.27 -43.95
C ASP A 20 -15.70 8.95 -42.49
N VAL A 21 -15.30 7.70 -42.16
CA VAL A 21 -15.11 7.27 -40.76
C VAL A 21 -14.00 6.23 -40.61
N ARG A 22 -13.20 6.37 -39.54
CA ARG A 22 -12.29 5.35 -39.03
C ARG A 22 -12.84 4.77 -37.73
N MET A 23 -13.21 3.50 -37.75
CA MET A 23 -13.70 2.80 -36.55
C MET A 23 -12.69 1.72 -36.13
N PRO A 24 -12.05 1.83 -34.95
CA PRO A 24 -11.23 0.75 -34.42
C PRO A 24 -12.12 -0.43 -34.04
N LEU A 25 -11.83 -1.61 -34.59
CA LEU A 25 -12.48 -2.85 -34.20
C LEU A 25 -11.72 -3.45 -33.02
N ARG A 26 -12.42 -3.65 -31.91
CA ARG A 26 -11.92 -4.41 -30.76
C ARG A 26 -12.75 -5.68 -30.66
N VAL A 27 -12.10 -6.84 -30.81
CA VAL A 27 -12.72 -8.12 -30.49
C VAL A 27 -12.51 -8.36 -29.01
N GLU A 28 -13.61 -8.34 -28.25
CA GLU A 28 -13.60 -8.70 -26.84
C GLU A 28 -13.40 -10.21 -26.70
N GLY A 29 -12.19 -10.62 -26.31
CA GLY A 29 -11.84 -12.01 -26.01
C GLY A 29 -11.77 -12.32 -24.51
N SER A 30 -12.04 -11.34 -23.63
CA SER A 30 -11.96 -11.54 -22.19
C SER A 30 -13.17 -12.32 -21.66
N PHE A 31 -12.89 -13.30 -20.79
CA PHE A 31 -13.92 -14.06 -20.09
C PHE A 31 -14.45 -13.27 -18.90
N ASP A 32 -15.54 -12.53 -19.12
CA ASP A 32 -16.11 -11.66 -18.09
C ASP A 32 -17.09 -12.41 -17.16
N SER A 33 -17.53 -13.61 -17.56
CA SER A 33 -18.48 -14.45 -16.82
C SER A 33 -18.14 -15.93 -16.91
N LEU A 34 -18.63 -16.69 -15.92
CA LEU A 34 -18.41 -18.14 -15.86
C LEU A 34 -19.16 -18.88 -16.99
N GLU A 35 -20.28 -18.31 -17.40
CA GLU A 35 -21.13 -18.79 -18.48
C GLU A 35 -20.41 -18.71 -19.83
N ARG A 36 -19.66 -17.63 -20.09
CA ARG A 36 -18.82 -17.51 -21.30
C ARG A 36 -17.73 -18.57 -21.34
N ILE A 37 -17.13 -18.90 -20.19
CA ILE A 37 -16.13 -19.98 -20.10
C ILE A 37 -16.76 -21.34 -20.39
N ARG A 38 -17.95 -21.61 -19.85
CA ARG A 38 -18.67 -22.87 -20.13
C ARG A 38 -19.07 -23.00 -21.59
N ALA A 39 -19.38 -21.90 -22.27
CA ALA A 39 -19.80 -21.84 -23.67
C ALA A 39 -18.66 -22.04 -24.69
N ILE A 40 -17.41 -22.20 -24.24
CA ILE A 40 -16.26 -22.40 -25.13
C ILE A 40 -16.43 -23.70 -25.92
N GLY A 41 -16.45 -23.60 -27.25
CA GLY A 41 -16.51 -24.76 -28.13
C GLY A 41 -15.17 -25.50 -28.21
N ILE A 42 -15.17 -26.78 -27.85
CA ILE A 42 -14.06 -27.71 -28.00
C ILE A 42 -14.37 -28.63 -29.18
N ARG A 43 -13.48 -28.64 -30.18
CA ARG A 43 -13.56 -29.58 -31.30
C ARG A 43 -13.04 -30.95 -30.88
N ALA A 44 -13.89 -31.97 -30.97
CA ALA A 44 -13.51 -33.37 -30.84
C ALA A 44 -12.92 -33.90 -32.15
N ALA A 45 -12.14 -34.98 -32.09
CA ALA A 45 -11.50 -35.63 -33.25
C ALA A 45 -12.47 -36.11 -34.34
N ASN A 46 -13.78 -36.08 -34.05
CA ASN A 46 -14.85 -36.62 -34.88
C ASN A 46 -15.66 -35.49 -35.57
N ASP A 47 -15.08 -34.29 -35.68
CA ASP A 47 -15.72 -33.07 -36.24
C ASP A 47 -16.97 -32.58 -35.49
N ARG A 48 -17.18 -33.08 -34.27
CA ARG A 48 -18.23 -32.62 -33.35
C ARG A 48 -17.67 -31.55 -32.43
N THR A 49 -18.42 -30.47 -32.24
CA THR A 49 -18.09 -29.40 -31.29
C THR A 49 -18.93 -29.59 -30.03
N PHE A 50 -18.27 -29.64 -28.87
CA PHE A 50 -18.92 -29.71 -27.56
C PHE A 50 -18.61 -28.45 -26.76
N SER A 51 -19.52 -28.02 -25.91
CA SER A 51 -19.24 -26.91 -24.99
C SER A 51 -18.30 -27.38 -23.89
N LEU A 52 -17.41 -26.52 -23.38
CA LEU A 52 -16.55 -26.85 -22.24
C LEU A 52 -17.39 -27.27 -21.02
N GLY A 53 -18.56 -26.67 -20.83
CA GLY A 53 -19.52 -27.05 -19.79
C GLY A 53 -20.12 -28.46 -19.94
N ASP A 54 -20.13 -29.03 -21.15
CA ASP A 54 -20.60 -30.40 -21.39
C ASP A 54 -19.53 -31.44 -21.03
N VAL A 55 -18.26 -31.03 -21.02
CA VAL A 55 -17.09 -31.92 -20.84
C VAL A 55 -16.45 -31.73 -19.47
N ALA A 56 -16.61 -30.56 -18.85
CA ALA A 56 -16.00 -30.22 -17.57
C ALA A 56 -16.90 -29.33 -16.72
N GLN A 57 -16.82 -29.51 -15.41
CA GLN A 57 -17.43 -28.59 -14.44
C GLN A 57 -16.56 -27.34 -14.31
N VAL A 58 -17.19 -26.17 -14.46
CA VAL A 58 -16.55 -24.86 -14.28
C VAL A 58 -17.20 -24.20 -13.07
N TRP A 59 -16.40 -23.82 -12.07
CA TRP A 59 -16.83 -23.10 -10.88
C TRP A 59 -15.83 -21.99 -10.52
N ARG A 60 -16.30 -20.96 -9.82
CA ARG A 60 -15.44 -19.94 -9.23
C ARG A 60 -15.01 -20.45 -7.86
N GLY A 61 -13.72 -20.61 -7.67
CA GLY A 61 -13.13 -21.03 -6.41
C GLY A 61 -11.96 -20.13 -6.01
N TYR A 62 -11.48 -20.31 -4.78
CA TYR A 62 -10.19 -19.78 -4.36
C TYR A 62 -9.06 -20.66 -4.94
N GLU A 63 -7.86 -20.10 -5.03
CA GLU A 63 -6.67 -20.88 -5.38
C GLU A 63 -6.41 -21.94 -4.30
N ASP A 64 -6.35 -23.21 -4.70
CA ASP A 64 -6.12 -24.35 -3.82
C ASP A 64 -5.01 -25.25 -4.41
N PRO A 65 -3.88 -25.46 -3.71
CA PRO A 65 -3.55 -24.94 -2.39
C PRO A 65 -3.28 -23.42 -2.41
N PRO A 66 -3.75 -22.68 -1.39
CA PRO A 66 -3.51 -21.25 -1.32
C PRO A 66 -2.01 -20.98 -1.20
N THR A 67 -1.48 -20.21 -2.15
CA THR A 67 -0.06 -19.87 -2.26
C THR A 67 0.38 -18.86 -1.19
N PHE A 68 -0.55 -18.09 -0.61
CA PHE A 68 -0.29 -17.17 0.48
C PHE A 68 -1.45 -17.14 1.49
N LYS A 69 -1.16 -17.41 2.76
CA LYS A 69 -2.11 -17.30 3.87
C LYS A 69 -1.51 -16.41 4.95
N MET A 70 -2.17 -15.30 5.25
CA MET A 70 -1.81 -14.44 6.38
C MET A 70 -2.79 -14.68 7.53
N ARG A 71 -2.25 -14.74 8.75
CA ARG A 71 -3.05 -14.82 9.97
C ARG A 71 -2.65 -13.72 10.92
N TYR A 72 -3.65 -13.13 11.56
CA TYR A 72 -3.45 -12.18 12.65
C TYR A 72 -4.12 -12.76 13.89
N ARG A 73 -3.32 -13.02 14.94
CA ARG A 73 -3.79 -13.60 16.21
C ARG A 73 -4.63 -14.89 16.06
N GLY A 74 -4.26 -15.74 15.11
CA GLY A 74 -4.93 -17.03 14.86
C GLY A 74 -6.19 -16.95 14.00
N GLN A 75 -6.61 -15.75 13.58
CA GLN A 75 -7.69 -15.54 12.62
C GLN A 75 -7.11 -15.29 11.23
N ASP A 76 -7.82 -15.72 10.18
CA ASP A 76 -7.42 -15.44 8.80
C ASP A 76 -7.54 -13.94 8.53
N ALA A 77 -6.48 -13.37 7.94
CA ALA A 77 -6.35 -11.93 7.77
C ALA A 77 -5.78 -11.59 6.40
N ILE A 78 -6.05 -10.37 5.94
CA ILE A 78 -5.46 -9.82 4.72
C ILE A 78 -4.40 -8.79 5.15
N GLY A 79 -3.19 -8.96 4.64
CA GLY A 79 -2.08 -8.03 4.86
C GLY A 79 -2.10 -6.90 3.84
N LEU A 80 -2.04 -5.66 4.33
CA LEU A 80 -1.80 -4.49 3.50
C LEU A 80 -0.48 -3.83 3.94
N ALA A 81 0.52 -3.86 3.08
CA ALA A 81 1.78 -3.17 3.29
C ALA A 81 1.72 -1.79 2.61
N VAL A 82 1.97 -0.74 3.39
CA VAL A 82 2.05 0.64 2.89
C VAL A 82 3.51 1.07 2.94
N SER A 83 4.04 1.49 1.79
CA SER A 83 5.38 2.03 1.67
C SER A 83 5.32 3.52 1.34
N MET A 84 6.33 4.25 1.79
CA MET A 84 6.45 5.67 1.52
C MET A 84 7.09 5.90 0.16
N VAL A 85 6.58 6.89 -0.56
CA VAL A 85 7.25 7.42 -1.75
C VAL A 85 8.64 7.98 -1.41
N LYS A 86 9.57 7.87 -2.36
CA LYS A 86 10.95 8.32 -2.15
C LYS A 86 10.98 9.82 -1.82
N GLY A 87 11.65 10.18 -0.73
CA GLY A 87 11.77 11.56 -0.25
C GLY A 87 10.56 12.08 0.52
N GLY A 88 9.55 11.25 0.79
CA GLY A 88 8.41 11.64 1.62
C GLY A 88 8.79 11.84 3.10
N ASN A 89 7.90 12.51 3.84
CA ASN A 89 8.02 12.67 5.28
C ASN A 89 7.30 11.53 6.03
N VAL A 90 8.06 10.75 6.82
CA VAL A 90 7.51 9.61 7.59
C VAL A 90 6.48 10.03 8.63
N LEU A 91 6.66 11.19 9.24
CA LEU A 91 5.80 11.67 10.32
C LEU A 91 4.45 12.13 9.78
N GLU A 92 4.46 12.81 8.63
CA GLU A 92 3.25 13.20 7.89
C GLU A 92 2.50 11.96 7.38
N LEU A 93 3.20 11.01 6.74
CA LEU A 93 2.60 9.76 6.29
C LEU A 93 1.87 9.04 7.44
N GLY A 94 2.51 8.95 8.62
CA GLY A 94 1.88 8.34 9.78
C GLY A 94 0.64 9.09 10.26
N ALA A 95 0.63 10.42 10.21
CA ALA A 95 -0.52 11.23 10.59
C ALA A 95 -1.69 11.05 9.61
N ASP A 96 -1.42 11.07 8.31
CA ASP A 96 -2.42 10.93 7.27
C ASP A 96 -2.97 9.51 7.18
N LEU A 97 -2.13 8.49 7.40
CA LEU A 97 -2.57 7.10 7.46
C LEU A 97 -3.54 6.88 8.62
N ARG A 98 -3.25 7.44 9.81
CA ARG A 98 -4.17 7.36 10.96
C ARG A 98 -5.52 8.02 10.68
N ARG A 99 -5.52 9.21 10.05
CA ARG A 99 -6.76 9.90 9.65
C ARG A 99 -7.56 9.09 8.65
N THR A 100 -6.90 8.56 7.63
CA THR A 100 -7.53 7.72 6.59
C THR A 100 -8.12 6.44 7.19
N ILE A 101 -7.40 5.76 8.07
CA ILE A 101 -7.90 4.55 8.75
C ILE A 101 -9.13 4.89 9.61
N GLN A 102 -9.12 5.99 10.35
CA GLN A 102 -10.27 6.43 11.15
C GLN A 102 -11.50 6.72 10.26
N GLN A 103 -11.31 7.35 9.11
CA GLN A 103 -12.39 7.60 8.15
C GLN A 103 -12.93 6.29 7.56
N LEU A 104 -12.05 5.37 7.19
CA LEU A 104 -12.43 4.09 6.61
C LEU A 104 -13.18 3.22 7.62
N GLN A 105 -12.75 3.21 8.89
CA GLN A 105 -13.40 2.46 9.96
C GLN A 105 -14.88 2.84 10.13
N ALA A 106 -15.27 4.07 9.84
CA ALA A 106 -16.66 4.51 9.91
C ALA A 106 -17.55 3.93 8.78
N GLY A 107 -16.94 3.52 7.66
CA GLY A 107 -17.64 2.95 6.50
C GLY A 107 -17.49 1.44 6.35
N LEU A 108 -16.84 0.76 7.29
CA LEU A 108 -16.62 -0.68 7.19
C LEU A 108 -17.92 -1.46 7.43
N PRO A 109 -18.20 -2.49 6.61
CA PRO A 109 -19.29 -3.42 6.90
C PRO A 109 -18.97 -4.25 8.15
N VAL A 110 -20.02 -4.76 8.80
CA VAL A 110 -19.91 -5.55 10.02
C VAL A 110 -19.00 -6.76 9.81
N GLY A 111 -18.05 -6.97 10.73
CA GLY A 111 -17.13 -8.11 10.70
C GLY A 111 -15.78 -7.83 10.05
N ILE A 112 -15.50 -6.59 9.63
CA ILE A 112 -14.17 -6.18 9.16
C ILE A 112 -13.53 -5.24 10.19
N ASP A 113 -12.40 -5.65 10.76
CA ASP A 113 -11.59 -4.84 11.65
C ASP A 113 -10.19 -4.60 11.05
N ILE A 114 -9.74 -3.34 11.14
CA ILE A 114 -8.39 -2.95 10.70
C ILE A 114 -7.47 -2.94 11.91
N HIS A 115 -6.42 -3.78 11.87
CA HIS A 115 -5.38 -3.82 12.89
C HIS A 115 -4.02 -3.43 12.31
N GLN A 116 -3.40 -2.41 12.92
CA GLN A 116 -2.05 -2.02 12.56
C GLN A 116 -1.04 -2.92 13.28
N VAL A 117 -0.22 -3.64 12.50
CA VAL A 117 0.80 -4.57 13.04
C VAL A 117 2.12 -3.85 13.30
N THR A 118 2.55 -3.00 12.36
CA THR A 118 3.80 -2.24 12.44
C THR A 118 3.54 -0.75 12.17
N ASP A 119 4.13 0.11 13.00
CA ASP A 119 4.05 1.58 12.88
C ASP A 119 5.45 2.19 12.95
N GLN A 120 6.12 2.25 11.80
CA GLN A 120 7.43 2.88 11.67
C GLN A 120 7.40 4.39 12.00
N PRO A 121 6.41 5.18 11.52
CA PRO A 121 6.28 6.59 11.91
C PRO A 121 6.26 6.83 13.43
N ARG A 122 5.57 5.97 14.19
CA ARG A 122 5.53 6.09 15.65
C ARG A 122 6.92 5.90 16.28
N VAL A 123 7.67 4.88 15.85
CA VAL A 123 9.02 4.63 16.37
C VAL A 123 9.95 5.82 16.11
N VAL A 124 9.90 6.40 14.91
CA VAL A 124 10.69 7.60 14.58
C VAL A 124 10.28 8.78 15.44
N LYS A 125 8.97 9.00 15.63
CA LYS A 125 8.46 10.09 16.48
C LYS A 125 8.94 9.95 17.93
N GLU A 126 8.87 8.74 18.49
CA GLU A 126 9.33 8.46 19.85
C GLU A 126 10.83 8.72 19.99
N ALA A 127 11.64 8.26 19.03
CA ALA A 127 13.09 8.50 19.03
C ALA A 127 13.45 9.99 18.96
N VAL A 128 12.76 10.77 18.11
CA VAL A 128 12.97 12.23 18.03
C VAL A 128 12.56 12.92 19.32
N ASN A 129 11.44 12.53 19.92
CA ASN A 129 11.00 13.09 21.20
C ASN A 129 12.00 12.80 22.33
N GLU A 130 12.52 11.58 22.40
CA GLU A 130 13.51 11.19 23.41
C GLU A 130 14.85 11.93 23.21
N PHE A 131 15.28 12.07 21.95
CA PHE A 131 16.44 12.89 21.61
C PHE A 131 16.25 14.35 22.04
N MET A 132 15.10 14.97 21.71
CA MET A 132 14.81 16.35 22.10
C MET A 132 14.77 16.53 23.61
N LYS A 133 14.21 15.57 24.33
CA LYS A 133 14.15 15.59 25.80
C LYS A 133 15.55 15.54 26.41
N THR A 134 16.34 14.54 26.02
CA THR A 134 17.72 14.37 26.52
C THR A 134 18.62 15.54 26.13
N PHE A 135 18.42 16.11 24.94
CA PHE A 135 19.10 17.33 24.49
C PHE A 135 18.78 18.55 25.38
N ILE A 136 17.51 18.78 25.70
CA ILE A 136 17.09 19.88 26.58
C ILE A 136 17.61 19.66 28.01
N GLU A 137 17.55 18.44 28.53
CA GLU A 137 18.11 18.12 29.85
C GLU A 137 19.61 18.44 29.92
N ALA A 138 20.38 18.01 28.92
CA ALA A 138 21.81 18.32 28.83
C ALA A 138 22.06 19.84 28.72
N LEU A 139 21.28 20.54 27.89
CA LEU A 139 21.37 21.99 27.74
C LEU A 139 21.14 22.71 29.07
N VAL A 140 20.09 22.34 29.80
CA VAL A 140 19.74 22.94 31.10
C VAL A 140 20.86 22.72 32.11
N ILE A 141 21.45 21.52 32.17
CA ILE A 141 22.58 21.23 33.07
C ILE A 141 23.79 22.12 32.74
N VAL A 142 24.15 22.23 31.46
CA VAL A 142 25.27 23.06 31.01
C VAL A 142 25.04 24.53 31.36
N LEU A 143 23.82 25.05 31.13
CA LEU A 143 23.46 26.41 31.50
C LEU A 143 23.54 26.61 33.01
N ALA A 144 23.00 25.69 33.80
CA ALA A 144 23.05 25.77 35.26
C ALA A 144 24.50 25.82 35.78
N VAL A 145 25.35 24.89 35.35
CA VAL A 145 26.77 24.83 35.76
C VAL A 145 27.50 26.11 35.39
N THR A 146 27.28 26.62 34.18
CA THR A 146 27.90 27.86 33.71
C THR A 146 27.45 29.06 34.55
N PHE A 147 26.15 29.11 34.88
CA PHE A 147 25.59 30.19 35.69
C PHE A 147 26.16 30.20 37.11
N PHE A 148 26.27 29.01 37.74
CA PHE A 148 26.87 28.87 39.06
C PHE A 148 28.37 29.17 39.07
N SER A 149 29.09 28.81 38.01
CA SER A 149 30.54 28.99 37.96
C SER A 149 30.99 30.39 37.55
N LEU A 150 30.34 31.03 36.57
CA LEU A 150 30.76 32.32 36.02
C LEU A 150 29.89 33.51 36.49
N GLY A 151 28.76 33.25 37.15
CA GLY A 151 27.83 34.27 37.62
C GLY A 151 26.92 34.87 36.54
N TRP A 152 26.04 35.80 36.95
CA TRP A 152 24.92 36.31 36.13
C TRP A 152 25.35 36.91 34.77
N ARG A 153 26.40 37.74 34.76
CA ARG A 153 26.80 38.49 33.55
C ARG A 153 27.34 37.58 32.46
N ALA A 154 28.19 36.63 32.81
CA ALA A 154 28.79 35.70 31.87
C ALA A 154 27.83 34.55 31.49
N GLY A 155 26.99 34.08 32.43
CA GLY A 155 25.98 33.07 32.17
C GLY A 155 24.96 33.50 31.11
N VAL A 156 24.47 34.74 31.16
CA VAL A 156 23.53 35.28 30.16
C VAL A 156 24.12 35.30 28.75
N VAL A 157 25.41 35.62 28.61
CA VAL A 157 26.10 35.61 27.31
C VAL A 157 26.10 34.20 26.71
N VAL A 158 26.45 33.18 27.51
CA VAL A 158 26.49 31.79 27.06
C VAL A 158 25.09 31.28 26.69
N THR A 159 24.06 31.60 27.48
CA THR A 159 22.68 31.22 27.18
C THR A 159 22.20 31.78 25.85
N LEU A 160 22.65 32.96 25.44
CA LEU A 160 22.31 33.54 24.14
C LEU A 160 23.10 32.89 22.99
N CYS A 161 24.36 32.54 23.23
CA CYS A 161 25.24 31.96 22.23
C CYS A 161 24.81 30.54 21.81
N ILE A 162 24.37 29.69 22.74
CA ILE A 162 24.05 28.29 22.40
C ILE A 162 22.91 28.17 21.36
N PRO A 163 21.72 28.80 21.55
CA PRO A 163 20.66 28.76 20.55
C PRO A 163 21.08 29.37 19.22
N LEU A 164 21.89 30.43 19.24
CA LEU A 164 22.37 31.10 18.04
C LEU A 164 23.26 30.18 17.20
N VAL A 165 24.22 29.49 17.84
CA VAL A 165 25.11 28.55 17.15
C VAL A 165 24.31 27.38 16.58
N LEU A 166 23.37 26.83 17.34
CA LEU A 166 22.50 25.74 16.87
C LEU A 166 21.67 26.16 15.65
N ALA A 167 21.06 27.34 15.69
CA ALA A 167 20.28 27.90 14.57
C ALA A 167 21.13 28.23 13.33
N MET A 168 22.45 28.38 13.49
CA MET A 168 23.37 28.60 12.37
C MET A 168 23.89 27.28 11.77
N THR A 169 23.95 26.22 12.58
CA THR A 169 24.54 24.93 12.17
C THR A 169 23.52 24.01 11.52
N PHE A 170 22.26 24.09 11.94
CA PHE A 170 21.13 23.33 11.41
C PHE A 170 20.23 24.24 10.59
#